data_AF-M2RDA2-F1
#
_entry.id   AF-M2RDA2-F1
#
_cell.length_a   1.000
_cell.length_b   1.000
_cell.length_c   1.000
_cell.angle_alpha   90.00
_cell.angle_beta   90.00
_cell.angle_gamma   90.00
#
_symmetry.space_group_name_H-M   'P 1'
#
loop_
_entity.id
_entity.type
_entity.pdbx_description
1 polymer ?
#
loop_
_entity_poly.entity_id
_entity_poly.type
_entity_poly.pdbx_seq_one_letter_code
_entity_poly.pdbx_strand_id
1 'polypeptide(L)'
;MGAIRVRKHVVLKSKFYVRRIKDTAQRQRHARVHMFGLTIRRNRRAHKRVPIDNMQSFKLSQAGPKTGYAKPIVVTSQYLPNIIPRRLEKMSYPEPSHAKMAPHAGETADLPPKMLRVEWAKLTVPSVGIYKYISVEPPKKLTKILNVSMSDEGVVVSTTHVFAVHNPAPWPPSPTLRLAHRPRYVRTVHLFPIRPVVWLSNCSKLPNFPPTRKIWCRAIKQDARLPPSSLLQFPTIPLRVPSAESFEALQRFLHTHDLLVLLKMLIPILHPDPELKTIEDVWPRFTDDLATCCNRRELAMFARRLLGLWKNMVALQVCEEFAWDGVLKMWDCLVEAIESRNYEEEVVVPSSDMYVCISAEPFQ
;
A
#
# COMPACT_ATOMS: atom_id res chain seq x y z
N MET A 1 -1.89 -40.73 -16.98
CA MET A 1 -2.26 -41.07 -15.58
C MET A 1 -1.56 -40.24 -14.49
N GLY A 2 -0.69 -39.25 -14.79
CA GLY A 2 0.04 -38.48 -13.76
C GLY A 2 -0.76 -37.38 -13.02
N ALA A 3 -1.77 -36.79 -13.65
CA ALA A 3 -2.50 -35.63 -13.09
C ALA A 3 -3.44 -35.97 -11.91
N ILE A 4 -3.92 -37.22 -11.82
CA ILE A 4 -4.84 -37.65 -10.76
C ILE A 4 -4.09 -37.87 -9.43
N ARG A 5 -2.79 -38.19 -9.48
CA ARG A 5 -1.97 -38.45 -8.29
C ARG A 5 -1.63 -37.18 -7.51
N VAL A 6 -1.48 -36.05 -8.20
CA VAL A 6 -1.17 -34.75 -7.56
C VAL A 6 -2.37 -34.23 -6.77
N ARG A 7 -3.60 -34.35 -7.29
CA ARG A 7 -4.82 -33.90 -6.58
C ARG A 7 -5.08 -34.67 -5.27
N LYS A 8 -4.86 -36.00 -5.24
CA LYS A 8 -5.04 -36.78 -4.00
C LYS A 8 -4.01 -36.41 -2.93
N HIS A 9 -2.79 -36.06 -3.31
CA HIS A 9 -1.75 -35.68 -2.34
C HIS A 9 -2.00 -34.31 -1.68
N VAL A 10 -2.56 -33.35 -2.42
CA VAL A 10 -2.88 -32.01 -1.88
C VAL A 10 -4.06 -32.06 -0.90
N VAL A 11 -5.10 -32.85 -1.20
CA VAL A 11 -6.28 -32.99 -0.32
C VAL A 11 -5.94 -33.71 1.01
N LEU A 12 -5.05 -34.70 0.98
CA LEU A 12 -4.61 -35.38 2.19
C LEU A 12 -3.72 -34.49 3.08
N LYS A 13 -2.92 -33.60 2.48
CA LYS A 13 -2.03 -32.69 3.23
C LYS A 13 -2.77 -31.52 3.88
N SER A 14 -3.83 -30.98 3.27
CA SER A 14 -4.63 -29.92 3.91
C SER A 14 -5.37 -30.43 5.15
N LYS A 15 -5.87 -31.67 5.13
CA LYS A 15 -6.46 -32.33 6.30
C LYS A 15 -5.45 -32.50 7.44
N PHE A 16 -4.18 -32.80 7.12
CA PHE A 16 -3.11 -32.90 8.11
C PHE A 16 -2.77 -31.55 8.77
N TYR A 17 -2.74 -30.47 7.98
CA TYR A 17 -2.47 -29.13 8.49
C TYR A 17 -3.56 -28.64 9.46
N VAL A 18 -4.84 -28.84 9.10
CA VAL A 18 -5.98 -28.50 9.98
C VAL A 18 -5.98 -29.34 11.26
N ARG A 19 -5.61 -30.63 11.18
CA ARG A 19 -5.52 -31.51 12.36
C ARG A 19 -4.39 -31.09 13.30
N ARG A 20 -3.23 -30.68 12.77
CA ARG A 20 -2.08 -30.20 13.56
C ARG A 20 -2.39 -28.89 14.31
N ILE A 21 -3.16 -27.99 13.70
CA ILE A 21 -3.63 -26.76 14.36
C ILE A 21 -4.56 -27.11 15.54
N LYS A 22 -5.51 -28.03 15.34
CA LYS A 22 -6.42 -28.48 16.41
C LYS A 22 -5.67 -29.15 17.57
N ASP A 23 -4.70 -30.02 17.27
CA ASP A 23 -3.91 -30.72 18.28
C ASP A 23 -3.00 -29.75 19.08
N THR A 24 -2.47 -28.72 18.43
CA THR A 24 -1.64 -27.70 19.11
C THR A 24 -2.49 -26.82 20.03
N ALA A 25 -3.69 -26.43 19.58
CA ALA A 25 -4.65 -25.70 20.41
C ALA A 25 -5.14 -26.53 21.61
N GLN A 26 -5.33 -27.85 21.43
CA GLN A 26 -5.75 -28.74 22.51
C GLN A 26 -4.62 -29.00 23.53
N ARG A 27 -3.37 -29.14 23.10
CA ARG A 27 -2.20 -29.23 24.01
C ARG A 27 -2.01 -27.96 24.85
N GLN A 28 -2.26 -26.79 24.29
CA GLN A 28 -2.21 -25.53 25.03
C GLN A 28 -3.33 -25.40 26.08
N ARG A 29 -4.52 -26.00 25.82
CA ARG A 29 -5.60 -26.08 26.83
C ARG A 29 -5.23 -26.99 28.00
N HIS A 30 -4.59 -28.14 27.75
CA HIS A 30 -4.15 -29.04 28.82
C HIS A 30 -3.00 -28.46 29.67
N ALA A 31 -2.08 -27.71 29.08
CA ALA A 31 -1.01 -27.03 29.82
C ALA A 31 -1.52 -25.94 30.79
N ARG A 32 -2.73 -25.41 30.56
CA ARG A 32 -3.36 -24.40 31.43
C ARG A 32 -3.95 -24.96 32.73
N VAL A 33 -4.28 -26.26 32.77
CA VAL A 33 -4.92 -26.88 33.94
C VAL A 33 -3.92 -27.19 35.07
N HIS A 34 -2.62 -27.33 34.75
CA HIS A 34 -1.60 -27.74 35.73
C HIS A 34 -0.81 -26.59 36.39
N MET A 35 -1.11 -25.32 36.11
CA MET A 35 -0.29 -24.17 36.55
C MET A 35 -1.01 -23.19 37.49
N PHE A 36 -2.06 -23.64 38.20
CA PHE A 36 -2.66 -22.87 39.29
C PHE A 36 -2.28 -23.47 40.64
N GLY A 37 -1.16 -22.99 41.17
CA GLY A 37 -0.75 -23.27 42.54
C GLY A 37 0.66 -22.78 42.77
N LEU A 38 0.85 -21.46 42.93
CA LEU A 38 1.99 -20.88 43.63
C LEU A 38 1.70 -19.40 43.93
N THR A 39 1.44 -19.13 45.21
CA THR A 39 1.21 -17.83 45.84
C THR A 39 2.52 -17.06 45.95
N ILE A 40 2.61 -15.80 45.50
CA ILE A 40 3.80 -14.94 45.73
C ILE A 40 3.41 -13.56 46.26
N ARG A 41 4.07 -13.22 47.38
CA ARG A 41 4.01 -11.98 48.18
C ARG A 41 4.35 -10.72 47.37
N ARG A 42 3.61 -9.64 47.65
CA ARG A 42 3.84 -8.27 47.17
C ARG A 42 5.07 -7.65 47.83
N ASN A 43 5.96 -7.06 47.03
CA ASN A 43 6.95 -6.09 47.49
C ASN A 43 6.67 -4.73 46.83
N ARG A 44 6.28 -3.74 47.63
CA ARG A 44 6.16 -2.32 47.23
C ARG A 44 7.55 -1.67 47.36
N ARG A 45 8.08 -1.09 46.27
CA ARG A 45 9.12 -0.06 46.36
C ARG A 45 8.65 1.18 45.59
N ALA A 46 8.71 2.31 46.28
CA ALA A 46 8.33 3.63 45.81
C ALA A 46 9.41 4.22 44.89
N HIS A 47 9.00 4.87 43.81
CA HIS A 47 9.88 5.66 42.95
C HIS A 47 9.92 7.13 43.44
N LYS A 48 11.13 7.59 43.75
CA LYS A 48 11.49 9.00 43.99
C LYS A 48 11.37 9.79 42.69
N ARG A 49 10.69 10.95 42.72
CA ARG A 49 10.74 11.98 41.66
C ARG A 49 11.99 12.84 41.85
N VAL A 50 12.65 13.21 40.75
CA VAL A 50 13.73 14.20 40.69
C VAL A 50 13.15 15.46 40.02
N PRO A 51 13.39 16.68 40.54
CA PRO A 51 12.90 17.90 39.92
C PRO A 51 13.81 18.32 38.76
N ILE A 52 13.18 18.87 37.71
CA ILE A 52 13.84 19.48 36.56
C ILE A 52 13.84 20.99 36.82
N ASP A 53 15.00 21.52 37.18
CA ASP A 53 15.31 22.94 37.07
C ASP A 53 16.73 23.08 36.52
N ASN A 54 16.92 24.10 35.68
CA ASN A 54 18.14 24.53 34.99
C ASN A 54 18.37 23.98 33.57
N MET A 55 17.85 24.71 32.58
CA MET A 55 18.63 24.95 31.35
C MET A 55 18.53 26.41 30.93
N GLN A 56 19.71 27.01 30.87
CA GLN A 56 20.01 28.41 30.58
C GLN A 56 19.65 28.81 29.15
N SER A 57 19.21 30.05 29.01
CA SER A 57 18.91 30.75 27.77
C SER A 57 20.16 30.96 26.91
N PHE A 58 20.20 30.34 25.73
CA PHE A 58 21.07 30.77 24.63
C PHE A 58 20.36 31.84 23.80
N LYS A 59 20.85 33.09 23.86
CA LYS A 59 20.48 34.13 22.89
C LYS A 59 21.26 33.89 21.60
N LEU A 60 20.59 33.40 20.55
CA LEU A 60 21.13 33.44 19.19
C LEU A 60 20.67 34.72 18.48
N SER A 61 21.65 35.40 17.89
CA SER A 61 21.55 36.57 17.02
C SER A 61 20.48 36.42 15.94
N GLN A 62 19.64 37.44 15.80
CA GLN A 62 18.62 37.56 14.77
C GLN A 62 19.23 38.16 13.48
N ALA A 63 19.49 37.29 12.51
CA ALA A 63 19.52 37.67 11.10
C ALA A 63 18.83 36.56 10.31
N GLY A 64 17.49 36.62 10.25
CA GLY A 64 16.69 35.65 9.52
C GLY A 64 16.86 35.85 8.00
N PRO A 65 17.09 34.79 7.21
CA PRO A 65 17.05 34.89 5.76
C PRO A 65 15.61 35.15 5.31
N LYS A 66 15.42 36.11 4.40
CA LYS A 66 14.13 36.42 3.77
C LYS A 66 13.60 35.16 3.08
N THR A 67 12.68 34.45 3.73
CA THR A 67 12.00 33.30 3.14
C THR A 67 11.00 33.80 2.11
N GLY A 68 11.38 33.75 0.84
CA GLY A 68 10.43 33.81 -0.26
C GLY A 68 9.49 32.61 -0.14
N TYR A 69 8.29 32.83 0.38
CA TYR A 69 7.23 31.84 0.35
C TYR A 69 6.94 31.54 -1.12
N ALA A 70 7.30 30.33 -1.57
CA ALA A 70 6.86 29.85 -2.88
C ALA A 70 5.33 29.93 -2.89
N LYS A 71 4.78 30.80 -3.75
CA LYS A 71 3.33 30.91 -3.93
C LYS A 71 2.78 29.50 -4.20
N PRO A 72 1.67 29.08 -3.57
CA PRO A 72 1.04 27.82 -3.90
C PRO A 72 0.79 27.81 -5.41
N ILE A 73 1.30 26.78 -6.10
CA ILE A 73 1.01 26.58 -7.52
C ILE A 73 -0.49 26.31 -7.59
N VAL A 74 -1.26 27.34 -7.91
CA VAL A 74 -2.65 27.19 -8.30
C VAL A 74 -2.58 26.49 -9.65
N VAL A 75 -2.85 25.19 -9.66
CA VAL A 75 -3.07 24.45 -10.90
C VAL A 75 -4.41 24.94 -11.44
N THR A 76 -4.38 25.98 -12.27
CA THR A 76 -5.56 26.39 -13.03
C THR A 76 -5.94 25.26 -14.00
N SER A 77 -7.25 25.02 -14.14
CA SER A 77 -7.85 23.93 -14.93
C SER A 77 -7.26 23.79 -16.33
N GLN A 78 -6.82 24.90 -16.92
CA GLN A 78 -6.22 24.99 -18.26
C GLN A 78 -4.90 24.21 -18.44
N TYR A 79 -4.20 23.79 -17.38
CA TYR A 79 -2.92 23.08 -17.49
C TYR A 79 -3.00 21.55 -17.31
N LEU A 80 -4.17 21.01 -16.97
CA LEU A 80 -4.36 19.56 -16.86
C LEU A 80 -4.03 18.76 -18.14
N PRO A 81 -4.37 19.24 -19.37
CA PRO A 81 -4.12 18.45 -20.58
C PRO A 81 -2.63 18.23 -20.88
N ASN A 82 -1.73 19.10 -20.42
CA ASN A 82 -0.30 19.04 -20.77
C ASN A 82 0.53 18.10 -19.89
N ILE A 83 -0.04 17.51 -18.84
CA ILE A 83 0.70 16.69 -17.86
C ILE A 83 0.29 15.21 -17.92
N ILE A 84 -0.89 14.91 -18.49
CA ILE A 84 -1.44 13.56 -18.55
C ILE A 84 -0.97 12.89 -19.86
N PRO A 85 -0.23 11.77 -19.79
CA PRO A 85 0.16 11.06 -21.01
C PRO A 85 -1.07 10.50 -21.72
N ARG A 86 -1.19 10.75 -23.03
CA ARG A 86 -2.32 10.23 -23.83
C ARG A 86 -2.42 8.71 -23.81
N ARG A 87 -1.29 8.03 -23.76
CA ARG A 87 -1.22 6.56 -23.74
C ARG A 87 -0.24 6.09 -22.68
N LEU A 88 -0.58 4.98 -22.06
CA LEU A 88 0.31 4.21 -21.23
C LEU A 88 0.73 2.95 -21.97
N GLU A 89 1.95 2.50 -21.74
CA GLU A 89 2.49 1.30 -22.35
C GLU A 89 2.91 0.30 -21.28
N LYS A 90 2.69 -1.00 -21.55
CA LYS A 90 3.27 -2.09 -20.77
C LYS A 90 4.72 -2.28 -21.21
N MET A 91 5.64 -2.35 -20.25
CA MET A 91 7.01 -2.77 -20.57
C MET A 91 7.14 -4.29 -20.40
N SER A 92 8.03 -4.89 -21.18
CA SER A 92 8.43 -6.28 -20.99
C SER A 92 9.39 -6.39 -19.81
N TYR A 93 9.14 -7.34 -18.91
CA TYR A 93 9.97 -7.57 -17.73
C TYR A 93 10.44 -9.02 -17.65
N PRO A 94 11.63 -9.26 -17.07
CA PRO A 94 12.11 -10.62 -16.84
C PRO A 94 11.20 -11.34 -15.84
N GLU A 95 11.14 -12.67 -15.96
CA GLU A 95 10.42 -13.49 -14.98
C GLU A 95 11.08 -13.40 -13.60
N PRO A 96 10.30 -13.43 -12.50
CA PRO A 96 10.88 -13.34 -11.16
C PRO A 96 11.80 -14.52 -10.82
N SER A 97 12.89 -14.23 -10.12
CA SER A 97 13.93 -15.22 -9.81
C SER A 97 13.47 -16.25 -8.78
N HIS A 98 13.44 -17.52 -9.18
CA HIS A 98 13.15 -18.66 -8.29
C HIS A 98 14.10 -18.71 -7.08
N ALA A 99 15.39 -18.45 -7.29
CA ALA A 99 16.40 -18.46 -6.22
C ALA A 99 16.10 -17.44 -5.11
N LYS A 100 15.53 -16.28 -5.45
CA LYS A 100 15.13 -15.27 -4.45
C LYS A 100 13.88 -15.69 -3.67
N MET A 101 12.97 -16.43 -4.29
CA MET A 101 11.71 -16.87 -3.68
C MET A 101 11.87 -18.06 -2.75
N ALA A 102 12.69 -19.04 -3.13
CA ALA A 102 12.80 -20.34 -2.44
C ALA A 102 12.97 -20.22 -0.91
N PRO A 103 13.81 -19.30 -0.36
CA PRO A 103 13.97 -19.14 1.08
C PRO A 103 12.70 -18.71 1.84
N HIS A 104 11.72 -18.13 1.14
CA HIS A 104 10.49 -17.58 1.73
C HIS A 104 9.24 -18.41 1.41
N ALA A 105 9.35 -19.41 0.53
CA ALA A 105 8.23 -20.20 0.05
C ALA A 105 7.92 -21.43 0.93
N GLY A 106 8.81 -21.80 1.86
CA GLY A 106 8.58 -22.92 2.77
C GLY A 106 8.35 -24.24 2.02
N GLU A 107 7.20 -24.89 2.23
CA GLU A 107 6.85 -26.15 1.56
C GLU A 107 6.63 -26.01 0.05
N THR A 108 6.45 -24.78 -0.46
CA THR A 108 6.27 -24.50 -1.89
C THR A 108 7.55 -23.99 -2.56
N ALA A 109 8.72 -24.22 -1.96
CA ALA A 109 10.00 -23.72 -2.46
C ALA A 109 10.41 -24.27 -3.83
N ASP A 110 9.83 -25.40 -4.26
CA ASP A 110 10.12 -26.03 -5.55
C ASP A 110 9.13 -25.59 -6.65
N LEU A 111 8.11 -24.79 -6.33
CA LEU A 111 7.12 -24.36 -7.31
C LEU A 111 7.63 -23.16 -8.12
N PRO A 112 7.44 -23.16 -9.45
CA PRO A 112 7.81 -22.02 -10.27
C PRO A 112 6.96 -20.78 -9.93
N PRO A 113 7.47 -19.55 -10.20
CA PRO A 113 6.80 -18.30 -9.83
C PRO A 113 5.34 -18.25 -10.29
N LYS A 114 5.08 -18.65 -11.53
CA LYS A 114 3.72 -18.65 -12.11
C LYS A 114 2.75 -19.54 -11.34
N MET A 115 3.18 -20.72 -10.88
CA MET A 115 2.33 -21.61 -10.08
C MET A 115 2.11 -21.06 -8.67
N LEU A 116 3.13 -20.44 -8.07
CA LEU A 116 3.00 -19.80 -6.76
C LEU A 116 1.93 -18.70 -6.78
N ARG A 117 1.87 -17.86 -7.83
CA ARG A 117 0.84 -16.82 -7.95
C ARG A 117 -0.57 -17.41 -7.91
N VAL A 118 -0.81 -18.46 -8.69
CA VAL A 118 -2.10 -19.15 -8.75
C VAL A 118 -2.46 -19.83 -7.42
N GLU A 119 -1.52 -20.53 -6.80
CA GLU A 119 -1.79 -21.23 -5.52
C GLU A 119 -2.00 -20.24 -4.37
N TRP A 120 -1.22 -19.15 -4.32
CA TRP A 120 -1.40 -18.14 -3.29
C TRP A 120 -2.71 -17.37 -3.44
N ALA A 121 -3.14 -17.05 -4.67
CA ALA A 121 -4.44 -16.43 -4.93
C ALA A 121 -5.61 -17.25 -4.38
N LYS A 122 -5.52 -18.59 -4.45
CA LYS A 122 -6.53 -19.51 -3.89
C LYS A 122 -6.48 -19.57 -2.36
N LEU A 123 -5.28 -19.48 -1.79
CA LEU A 123 -5.06 -19.59 -0.35
C LEU A 123 -5.27 -18.29 0.40
N THR A 124 -5.38 -17.16 -0.30
CA THR A 124 -5.62 -15.87 0.32
C THR A 124 -7.01 -15.80 0.92
N VAL A 125 -7.11 -16.28 2.16
CA VAL A 125 -7.99 -15.67 3.16
C VAL A 125 -7.66 -14.17 3.15
N PRO A 126 -8.65 -13.26 3.08
CA PRO A 126 -8.46 -11.81 3.07
C PRO A 126 -7.82 -11.34 4.38
N SER A 127 -6.53 -11.64 4.52
CA SER A 127 -5.67 -11.39 5.68
C SER A 127 -5.29 -9.92 5.77
N VAL A 128 -5.52 -9.16 4.70
CA VAL A 128 -5.34 -7.71 4.63
C VAL A 128 -6.30 -7.00 5.61
N GLY A 129 -7.47 -7.57 5.90
CA GLY A 129 -8.46 -6.96 6.81
C GLY A 129 -8.13 -7.05 8.31
N ILE A 130 -7.07 -7.77 8.68
CA ILE A 130 -6.77 -8.08 10.10
C ILE A 130 -5.79 -7.07 10.70
N TYR A 131 -5.04 -6.34 9.87
CA TYR A 131 -4.14 -5.28 10.31
C TYR A 131 -4.90 -3.96 10.45
N LYS A 132 -5.87 -3.90 11.38
CA LYS A 132 -6.72 -2.71 11.54
C LYS A 132 -5.89 -1.47 11.89
N TYR A 133 -4.80 -1.64 12.66
CA TYR A 133 -3.85 -0.58 12.99
C TYR A 133 -2.45 -1.17 13.26
N ILE A 134 -1.44 -0.81 12.48
CA ILE A 134 -0.04 -0.96 12.89
C ILE A 134 0.30 0.28 13.71
N SER A 135 0.13 0.20 15.03
CA SER A 135 0.58 1.26 15.92
C SER A 135 2.09 1.16 16.10
N VAL A 136 2.81 2.16 15.58
CA VAL A 136 4.24 2.32 15.78
C VAL A 136 4.43 3.61 16.55
N GLU A 137 5.12 3.55 17.69
CA GLU A 137 5.62 4.77 18.31
C GLU A 137 6.52 5.48 17.29
N PRO A 138 6.20 6.72 16.87
CA PRO A 138 6.85 7.35 15.72
C PRO A 138 8.35 7.44 15.98
N PRO A 139 9.18 6.67 15.25
CA PRO A 139 10.59 6.67 15.55
C PRO A 139 11.22 7.87 14.84
N LYS A 140 12.18 8.55 15.47
CA LYS A 140 12.99 9.59 14.81
C LYS A 140 13.73 9.03 13.57
N LYS A 141 13.89 7.70 13.49
CA LYS A 141 14.53 6.95 12.39
C LYS A 141 13.78 5.63 12.16
N LEU A 142 13.52 5.28 10.91
CA LEU A 142 12.94 3.97 10.58
C LEU A 142 13.81 2.83 11.14
N THR A 143 13.26 2.01 12.04
CA THR A 143 13.97 0.87 12.62
C THR A 143 14.00 -0.29 11.63
N LYS A 144 15.03 -1.15 11.73
CA LYS A 144 15.12 -2.38 10.91
C LYS A 144 14.13 -3.46 11.35
N ILE A 145 13.62 -3.35 12.57
CA ILE A 145 12.69 -4.29 13.17
C ILE A 145 11.53 -3.47 13.74
N LEU A 146 10.32 -3.93 13.45
CA LEU A 146 9.08 -3.35 13.92
C LEU A 146 8.40 -4.29 14.91
N ASN A 147 8.09 -3.77 16.10
CA ASN A 147 7.26 -4.49 17.07
C ASN A 147 5.79 -4.24 16.73
N VAL A 148 5.01 -5.30 16.52
CA VAL A 148 3.58 -5.22 16.18
C VAL A 148 2.79 -6.05 17.16
N SER A 149 1.83 -5.43 17.84
CA SER A 149 0.88 -6.14 18.70
C SER A 149 -0.28 -6.67 17.87
N MET A 150 -0.60 -7.95 17.99
CA MET A 150 -1.67 -8.61 17.23
C MET A 150 -2.53 -9.48 18.14
N SER A 151 -3.80 -9.68 17.79
CA SER A 151 -4.62 -10.70 18.44
C SER A 151 -4.12 -12.10 18.06
N ASP A 152 -4.45 -13.10 18.87
CA ASP A 152 -4.02 -14.48 18.64
C ASP A 152 -4.52 -15.03 17.28
N GLU A 153 -5.70 -14.61 16.81
CA GLU A 153 -6.20 -14.94 15.47
C GLU A 153 -5.32 -14.32 14.38
N GLY A 154 -4.88 -13.08 14.59
CA GLY A 154 -3.99 -12.38 13.67
C GLY A 154 -2.61 -13.02 13.55
N VAL A 155 -2.12 -13.68 14.60
CA VAL A 155 -0.84 -14.40 14.58
C VAL A 155 -0.85 -15.54 13.55
N VAL A 156 -1.96 -16.26 13.42
CA VAL A 156 -2.09 -17.42 12.52
C VAL A 156 -1.95 -17.03 11.05
N VAL A 157 -2.41 -15.84 10.70
CA VAL A 157 -2.39 -15.29 9.34
C VAL A 157 -1.34 -14.20 9.15
N SER A 158 -0.44 -14.07 10.13
CA SER A 158 0.55 -13.00 10.19
C SER A 158 1.45 -12.99 8.96
N THR A 159 1.81 -11.78 8.55
CA THR A 159 2.87 -11.54 7.57
C THR A 159 4.23 -11.78 8.21
N THR A 160 5.27 -11.92 7.40
CA THR A 160 6.63 -12.15 7.94
C THR A 160 7.50 -10.90 7.90
N HIS A 161 7.11 -9.91 7.09
CA HIS A 161 7.87 -8.68 6.86
C HIS A 161 6.92 -7.48 6.81
N VAL A 162 7.50 -6.28 6.89
CA VAL A 162 6.78 -5.03 6.68
C VAL A 162 7.55 -4.19 5.66
N PHE A 163 6.89 -3.75 4.59
CA PHE A 163 7.44 -2.68 3.75
C PHE A 163 7.24 -1.34 4.42
N ALA A 164 8.29 -0.53 4.42
CA ALA A 164 8.25 0.88 4.74
C ALA A 164 8.29 1.67 3.43
N VAL A 165 7.11 1.88 2.87
CA VAL A 165 6.91 2.48 1.55
C VAL A 165 6.96 3.99 1.66
N HIS A 166 7.71 4.62 0.75
CA HIS A 166 7.79 6.07 0.72
C HIS A 166 8.00 6.61 -0.69
N ASN A 167 7.51 7.83 -0.92
CA ASN A 167 7.72 8.56 -2.16
C ASN A 167 9.20 8.89 -2.39
N PRO A 168 9.60 9.19 -3.64
CA PRO A 168 10.91 9.75 -3.91
C PRO A 168 11.07 11.06 -3.17
N ALA A 169 12.29 11.35 -2.77
CA ALA A 169 12.57 12.57 -2.05
C ALA A 169 12.39 13.79 -2.97
N PRO A 170 11.74 14.88 -2.53
CA PRO A 170 11.68 16.09 -3.32
C PRO A 170 13.08 16.67 -3.50
N TRP A 171 13.27 17.45 -4.56
CA TRP A 171 14.52 18.14 -4.83
C TRP A 171 14.84 19.11 -3.67
N PRO A 172 16.12 19.25 -3.27
CA PRO A 172 17.31 18.54 -3.79
C PRO A 172 17.42 17.10 -3.26
N PRO A 173 17.92 16.13 -4.05
CA PRO A 173 17.91 14.71 -3.68
C PRO A 173 18.81 14.39 -2.47
N SER A 174 19.87 15.16 -2.24
CA SER A 174 20.78 14.97 -1.10
C SER A 174 20.07 15.26 0.24
N PRO A 175 20.11 14.34 1.23
CA PRO A 175 19.57 14.60 2.57
C PRO A 175 20.13 15.86 3.22
N THR A 176 21.43 16.12 3.06
CA THR A 176 22.12 17.30 3.62
C THR A 176 21.59 18.58 3.00
N LEU A 177 21.50 18.64 1.67
CA LEU A 177 20.92 19.80 0.99
C LEU A 177 19.45 19.97 1.35
N ARG A 178 18.70 18.89 1.47
CA ARG A 178 17.29 18.95 1.88
C ARG A 178 17.13 19.51 3.28
N LEU A 179 18.00 19.15 4.23
CA LEU A 179 18.00 19.72 5.57
C LEU A 179 18.37 21.21 5.55
N ALA A 180 19.32 21.60 4.70
CA ALA A 180 19.66 23.02 4.53
C ALA A 180 18.49 23.84 3.95
N HIS A 181 17.82 23.33 2.92
CA HIS A 181 16.70 24.01 2.27
C HIS A 181 15.38 23.90 3.03
N ARG A 182 15.16 22.78 3.73
CA ARG A 182 13.92 22.45 4.45
C ARG A 182 14.27 21.69 5.75
N PRO A 183 14.75 22.39 6.79
CA PRO A 183 15.24 21.75 8.03
C PRO A 183 14.19 20.94 8.77
N ARG A 184 12.90 21.22 8.52
CA ARG A 184 11.77 20.48 9.11
C ARG A 184 11.13 19.48 8.15
N TYR A 185 11.77 19.14 7.03
CA TYR A 185 11.21 18.18 6.09
C TYR A 185 11.18 16.78 6.72
N VAL A 186 9.97 16.27 6.91
CA VAL A 186 9.71 14.89 7.34
C VAL A 186 9.12 14.14 6.15
N ARG A 187 9.68 12.96 5.86
CA ARG A 187 9.13 12.08 4.83
C ARG A 187 8.05 11.19 5.47
N THR A 188 6.86 11.20 4.88
CA THR A 188 5.81 10.24 5.20
C THR A 188 6.23 8.83 4.77
N VAL A 189 6.09 7.87 5.69
CA VAL A 189 6.38 6.46 5.44
C VAL A 189 5.12 5.66 5.77
N HIS A 190 4.68 4.86 4.82
CA HIS A 190 3.53 3.98 4.95
C HIS A 190 4.02 2.56 5.26
N LEU A 191 3.42 1.92 6.25
CA LEU A 191 3.81 0.58 6.69
C LEU A 191 2.83 -0.44 6.16
N PHE A 192 3.36 -1.40 5.40
CA PHE A 192 2.56 -2.40 4.71
C PHE A 192 3.02 -3.80 5.13
N PRO A 193 2.18 -4.58 5.82
CA PRO A 193 2.51 -5.95 6.20
C PRO A 193 2.55 -6.81 4.94
N ILE A 194 3.59 -7.64 4.77
CA ILE A 194 3.80 -8.38 3.52
C ILE A 194 4.32 -9.82 3.73
N ARG A 195 3.96 -10.68 2.77
CA ARG A 195 4.60 -12.00 2.60
C ARG A 195 5.57 -11.92 1.42
N PRO A 196 6.89 -12.08 1.63
CA PRO A 196 7.88 -11.96 0.57
C PRO A 196 7.58 -12.86 -0.64
N VAL A 197 7.11 -14.08 -0.41
CA VAL A 197 6.80 -15.02 -1.50
C VAL A 197 5.75 -14.49 -2.47
N VAL A 198 4.74 -13.74 -1.99
CA VAL A 198 3.71 -13.13 -2.85
C VAL A 198 4.32 -12.02 -3.69
N TRP A 199 5.18 -11.19 -3.10
CA TRP A 199 5.82 -10.09 -3.81
C TRP A 199 6.88 -10.57 -4.79
N LEU A 200 7.75 -11.50 -4.36
CA LEU A 200 8.80 -12.07 -5.19
C LEU A 200 8.28 -12.95 -6.31
N SER A 201 7.08 -13.53 -6.20
CA SER A 201 6.45 -14.27 -7.31
C SER A 201 5.81 -13.36 -8.33
N ASN A 202 5.44 -12.12 -7.96
CA ASN A 202 4.72 -11.16 -8.80
C ASN A 202 5.60 -10.04 -9.36
N CYS A 203 6.74 -9.73 -8.74
CA CYS A 203 7.58 -8.59 -9.08
C CYS A 203 9.04 -9.04 -9.30
N SER A 204 9.63 -8.70 -10.43
CA SER A 204 11.03 -9.06 -10.71
C SER A 204 12.04 -8.07 -10.12
N LYS A 205 11.63 -6.83 -9.80
CA LYS A 205 12.48 -5.81 -9.19
C LYS A 205 12.08 -5.49 -7.76
N LEU A 206 12.64 -6.27 -6.83
CA LEU A 206 12.49 -6.06 -5.39
C LEU A 206 13.84 -6.07 -4.67
N PRO A 207 13.95 -5.38 -3.53
CA PRO A 207 15.09 -5.53 -2.63
C PRO A 207 15.17 -6.98 -2.11
N ASN A 208 16.37 -7.39 -1.69
CA ASN A 208 16.52 -8.67 -1.02
C ASN A 208 15.81 -8.65 0.33
N PHE A 209 15.11 -9.73 0.64
CA PHE A 209 14.44 -9.91 1.91
C PHE A 209 15.42 -10.56 2.89
N PRO A 210 15.54 -10.05 4.13
CA PRO A 210 16.30 -10.76 5.14
C PRO A 210 15.65 -12.13 5.40
N PRO A 211 16.43 -13.17 5.77
CA PRO A 211 15.85 -14.44 6.14
C PRO A 211 14.89 -14.22 7.31
N THR A 212 13.71 -14.85 7.22
CA THR A 212 12.72 -14.81 8.30
C THR A 212 13.33 -15.49 9.52
N ARG A 213 13.96 -14.72 10.41
CA ARG A 213 14.32 -15.21 11.75
C ARG A 213 13.02 -15.57 12.46
N LYS A 214 13.07 -16.57 13.35
CA LYS A 214 11.90 -16.96 14.18
C LYS A 214 11.26 -15.69 14.72
N ILE A 215 10.03 -15.41 14.28
CA ILE A 215 9.27 -14.24 14.71
C ILE A 215 9.21 -14.35 16.22
N TRP A 216 9.87 -13.42 16.92
CA TRP A 216 9.85 -13.44 18.38
C TRP A 216 8.45 -13.04 18.81
N CYS A 217 7.73 -14.01 19.35
CA CYS A 217 6.39 -13.84 19.87
C CYS A 217 6.48 -13.77 21.40
N ARG A 218 6.14 -12.62 21.96
CA ARG A 218 5.96 -12.47 23.40
C ARG A 218 4.48 -12.25 23.69
N ALA A 219 3.86 -13.17 24.40
CA ALA A 219 2.54 -12.96 24.96
C ALA A 219 2.58 -11.75 25.89
N ILE A 220 1.78 -10.74 25.60
CA ILE A 220 1.63 -9.57 26.47
C ILE A 220 0.58 -9.95 27.52
N LYS A 221 0.99 -10.02 28.80
CA LYS A 221 0.04 -10.12 29.89
C LYS A 221 -0.72 -8.79 29.97
N GLN A 222 -1.91 -8.75 29.37
CA GLN A 222 -2.78 -7.59 29.47
C GLN A 222 -3.64 -7.65 30.73
N ASP A 223 -4.13 -6.49 31.14
CA ASP A 223 -5.14 -6.34 32.18
C ASP A 223 -6.37 -7.21 31.83
N ALA A 224 -7.09 -7.72 32.84
CA ALA A 224 -8.15 -8.74 32.67
C ALA A 224 -9.31 -8.31 31.75
N ARG A 225 -9.35 -7.04 31.34
CA ARG A 225 -10.38 -6.43 30.50
C ARG A 225 -10.07 -6.43 29.01
N LEU A 226 -8.83 -6.73 28.60
CA LEU A 226 -8.44 -6.73 27.20
C LEU A 226 -8.21 -8.16 26.68
N PRO A 227 -8.55 -8.45 25.40
CA PRO A 227 -8.30 -9.76 24.82
C PRO A 227 -6.79 -10.04 24.76
N PRO A 228 -6.36 -11.31 24.88
CA PRO A 228 -4.95 -11.66 24.79
C PRO A 228 -4.36 -11.16 23.47
N SER A 229 -3.15 -10.62 23.55
CA SER A 229 -2.39 -10.19 22.39
C SER A 229 -0.94 -10.65 22.46
N SER A 230 -0.39 -10.83 21.27
CA SER A 230 0.96 -11.28 21.02
C SER A 230 1.77 -10.14 20.40
N LEU A 231 2.94 -9.87 20.96
CA LEU A 231 3.91 -8.95 20.36
C LEU A 231 4.79 -9.72 19.38
N LEU A 232 4.75 -9.35 18.11
CA LEU A 232 5.56 -9.92 17.04
C LEU A 232 6.62 -8.92 16.58
N GLN A 233 7.78 -9.44 16.16
CA GLN A 233 8.85 -8.64 15.57
C GLN A 233 8.97 -8.92 14.08
N PHE A 234 8.75 -7.89 13.25
CA PHE A 234 8.87 -7.99 11.80
C PHE A 234 10.07 -7.20 11.28
N PRO A 235 10.94 -7.79 10.44
CA PRO A 235 11.90 -7.03 9.67
C PRO A 235 11.20 -5.99 8.79
N THR A 236 11.71 -4.77 8.84
CA THR A 236 11.22 -3.63 8.06
C THR A 236 12.11 -3.42 6.84
N ILE A 237 11.49 -3.43 5.66
CA ILE A 237 12.17 -3.29 4.38
C ILE A 237 11.81 -1.93 3.79
N PRO A 238 12.77 -0.98 3.67
CA PRO A 238 12.50 0.28 3.02
C PRO A 238 12.24 0.04 1.53
N LEU A 239 11.12 0.56 1.02
CA LEU A 239 10.75 0.43 -0.37
C LEU A 239 10.41 1.81 -0.94
N ARG A 240 11.28 2.32 -1.81
CA ARG A 240 11.02 3.55 -2.55
C ARG A 240 10.15 3.23 -3.76
N VAL A 241 8.99 3.86 -3.85
CA VAL A 241 8.09 3.75 -4.99
C VAL A 241 7.77 5.13 -5.56
N PRO A 242 7.35 5.25 -6.83
CA PRO A 242 6.94 6.53 -7.40
C PRO A 242 5.73 7.18 -6.71
N SER A 243 4.77 6.39 -6.24
CA SER A 243 3.51 6.88 -5.64
C SER A 243 3.10 5.99 -4.45
N ALA A 244 3.43 6.38 -3.23
CA ALA A 244 3.11 5.64 -2.02
C ALA A 244 1.59 5.53 -1.79
N GLU A 245 0.85 6.54 -2.22
CA GLU A 245 -0.60 6.65 -2.07
C GLU A 245 -1.36 5.57 -2.85
N SER A 246 -0.85 5.16 -4.01
CA SER A 246 -1.45 4.10 -4.84
C SER A 246 -0.89 2.70 -4.54
N PHE A 247 0.04 2.59 -3.58
CA PHE A 247 0.69 1.32 -3.27
C PHE A 247 -0.26 0.30 -2.62
N GLU A 248 -1.20 0.77 -1.81
CA GLU A 248 -2.17 -0.11 -1.13
C GLU A 248 -3.03 -0.89 -2.13
N ALA A 249 -3.49 -0.21 -3.19
CA ALA A 249 -4.28 -0.83 -4.25
C ALA A 249 -3.48 -1.96 -4.93
N LEU A 250 -2.20 -1.70 -5.25
CA LEU A 250 -1.31 -2.71 -5.82
C LEU A 250 -1.12 -3.89 -4.86
N GLN A 251 -0.81 -3.62 -3.59
CA GLN A 251 -0.65 -4.67 -2.60
C GLN A 251 -1.89 -5.55 -2.49
N ARG A 252 -3.08 -4.93 -2.41
CA ARG A 252 -4.33 -5.67 -2.29
C ARG A 252 -4.52 -6.57 -3.50
N PHE A 253 -4.29 -6.05 -4.70
CA PHE A 253 -4.35 -6.84 -5.93
C PHE A 253 -3.37 -8.01 -5.92
N LEU A 254 -2.09 -7.82 -5.57
CA LEU A 254 -1.11 -8.91 -5.55
C LEU A 254 -1.48 -10.02 -4.55
N HIS A 255 -2.27 -9.70 -3.53
CA HIS A 255 -2.81 -10.68 -2.61
C HIS A 255 -4.07 -11.34 -3.14
N THR A 256 -5.04 -10.60 -3.68
CA THR A 256 -6.34 -11.15 -4.05
C THR A 256 -6.41 -11.66 -5.49
N HIS A 257 -5.52 -11.21 -6.35
CA HIS A 257 -5.60 -11.30 -7.82
C HIS A 257 -6.96 -10.87 -8.37
N ASP A 258 -7.64 -9.96 -7.67
CA ASP A 258 -8.96 -9.46 -8.02
C ASP A 258 -8.83 -8.08 -8.68
N LEU A 259 -8.92 -8.07 -10.00
CA LEU A 259 -8.84 -6.84 -10.79
C LEU A 259 -9.99 -5.89 -10.50
N LEU A 260 -11.21 -6.37 -10.26
CA LEU A 260 -12.35 -5.50 -9.97
C LEU A 260 -12.14 -4.76 -8.66
N VAL A 261 -11.62 -5.45 -7.63
CA VAL A 261 -11.25 -4.81 -6.36
C VAL A 261 -10.12 -3.79 -6.56
N LEU A 262 -9.11 -4.10 -7.38
CA LEU A 262 -8.05 -3.15 -7.72
C LEU A 262 -8.63 -1.86 -8.33
N LEU A 263 -9.48 -2.01 -9.35
CA LEU A 263 -10.05 -0.90 -10.10
C LEU A 263 -10.99 -0.06 -9.23
N LYS A 264 -11.84 -0.69 -8.40
CA LYS A 264 -12.70 0.01 -7.43
C LYS A 264 -11.92 0.85 -6.40
N MET A 265 -10.75 0.38 -5.98
CA MET A 265 -9.90 1.17 -5.06
C MET A 265 -9.34 2.43 -5.71
N LEU A 266 -9.14 2.41 -7.03
CA LEU A 266 -8.62 3.56 -7.77
C LEU A 266 -9.75 4.54 -8.13
N ILE A 267 -10.88 3.98 -8.56
CA ILE A 267 -12.07 4.70 -9.02
C ILE A 267 -13.31 4.14 -8.31
N PRO A 268 -13.73 4.77 -7.19
CA PRO A 268 -14.82 4.26 -6.35
C PRO A 268 -16.20 4.22 -7.01
N ILE A 269 -16.37 4.91 -8.14
CA ILE A 269 -17.64 5.00 -8.89
C ILE A 269 -17.84 3.76 -9.78
N LEU A 270 -16.83 2.87 -9.88
CA LEU A 270 -16.95 1.62 -10.61
C LEU A 270 -17.93 0.67 -9.90
N HIS A 271 -19.20 0.75 -10.29
CA HIS A 271 -20.23 -0.22 -9.96
C HIS A 271 -20.34 -1.20 -11.13
N PRO A 272 -19.94 -2.47 -10.97
CA PRO A 272 -20.16 -3.46 -12.03
C PRO A 272 -21.67 -3.60 -12.19
N ASP A 273 -22.17 -3.27 -13.37
CA ASP A 273 -23.56 -3.53 -13.70
C ASP A 273 -23.74 -5.07 -13.77
N PRO A 274 -24.63 -5.65 -12.94
CA PRO A 274 -24.89 -7.09 -12.95
C PRO A 274 -25.42 -7.62 -14.30
N GLU A 275 -25.92 -6.75 -15.17
CA GLU A 275 -26.49 -7.11 -16.48
C GLU A 275 -25.43 -7.28 -17.59
N LEU A 276 -24.22 -6.76 -17.39
CA LEU A 276 -23.16 -6.85 -18.38
C LEU A 276 -22.56 -8.27 -18.39
N LYS A 277 -22.68 -8.94 -19.54
CA LYS A 277 -22.30 -10.35 -19.72
C LYS A 277 -20.82 -10.53 -20.04
N THR A 278 -20.17 -9.52 -20.63
CA THR A 278 -18.76 -9.56 -21.05
C THR A 278 -17.99 -8.37 -20.51
N ILE A 279 -16.67 -8.49 -20.37
CA ILE A 279 -15.82 -7.39 -19.87
C ILE A 279 -15.64 -6.30 -20.94
N GLU A 280 -15.81 -6.66 -22.21
CA GLU A 280 -15.71 -5.76 -23.36
C GLU A 280 -16.84 -4.74 -23.37
N ASP A 281 -18.06 -5.14 -22.99
CA ASP A 281 -19.23 -4.26 -22.89
C ASP A 281 -19.13 -3.30 -21.70
N VAL A 282 -18.28 -3.61 -20.71
CA VAL A 282 -18.12 -2.80 -19.50
C VAL A 282 -17.38 -1.49 -19.79
N TRP A 283 -16.41 -1.50 -20.71
CA TRP A 283 -15.54 -0.34 -20.90
C TRP A 283 -16.23 0.89 -21.50
N PRO A 284 -17.00 0.79 -22.59
CA PRO A 284 -17.67 1.96 -23.18
C PRO A 284 -18.64 2.61 -22.20
N ARG A 285 -19.49 1.79 -21.55
CA ARG A 285 -20.44 2.28 -20.56
C ARG A 285 -19.74 2.91 -19.37
N PHE A 286 -18.62 2.33 -18.93
CA PHE A 286 -17.83 2.90 -17.87
C PHE A 286 -17.21 4.25 -18.25
N THR A 287 -16.77 4.43 -19.49
CA THR A 287 -16.35 5.75 -20.01
C THR A 287 -17.49 6.75 -19.95
N ASP A 288 -18.70 6.38 -20.39
CA ASP A 288 -19.88 7.25 -20.35
C ASP A 288 -20.27 7.60 -18.91
N ASP A 289 -20.25 6.64 -17.99
CA ASP A 289 -20.52 6.85 -16.56
C ASP A 289 -19.50 7.80 -15.95
N LEU A 290 -18.21 7.67 -16.29
CA LEU A 290 -17.17 8.59 -15.86
C LEU A 290 -17.41 10.00 -16.39
N ALA A 291 -17.71 10.13 -17.68
CA ALA A 291 -17.97 11.42 -18.31
C ALA A 291 -19.19 12.06 -17.64
N THR A 292 -20.31 11.35 -17.52
CA THR A 292 -21.58 11.90 -17.01
C THR A 292 -21.58 12.17 -15.51
N CYS A 293 -21.05 11.25 -14.69
CA CYS A 293 -21.15 11.31 -13.23
C CYS A 293 -20.04 12.11 -12.55
N CYS A 294 -18.88 12.31 -13.20
CA CYS A 294 -17.71 12.91 -12.57
C CYS A 294 -17.44 14.32 -13.09
N ASN A 295 -17.03 15.22 -12.20
CA ASN A 295 -16.48 16.50 -12.62
C ASN A 295 -14.97 16.39 -12.99
N ARG A 296 -14.43 17.41 -13.66
CA ARG A 296 -13.02 17.44 -14.10
C ARG A 296 -12.02 17.20 -12.97
N ARG A 297 -12.30 17.71 -11.77
CA ARG A 297 -11.42 17.55 -10.61
C ARG A 297 -11.38 16.09 -10.16
N GLU A 298 -12.50 15.40 -10.17
CA GLU A 298 -12.58 13.96 -9.85
C GLU A 298 -11.86 13.12 -10.88
N LEU A 299 -12.10 13.35 -12.17
CA LEU A 299 -11.39 12.67 -13.26
C LEU A 299 -9.88 12.86 -13.15
N ALA A 300 -9.41 14.08 -12.89
CA ALA A 300 -7.99 14.36 -12.66
C ALA A 300 -7.42 13.63 -11.43
N MET A 301 -8.21 13.52 -10.34
CA MET A 301 -7.79 12.76 -9.16
C MET A 301 -7.68 11.26 -9.46
N PHE A 302 -8.63 10.68 -10.21
CA PHE A 302 -8.57 9.30 -10.67
C PHE A 302 -7.35 9.07 -11.57
N ALA A 303 -7.08 9.99 -12.50
CA ALA A 303 -5.96 9.88 -13.42
C ALA A 303 -4.64 9.88 -12.66
N ARG A 304 -4.50 10.78 -11.69
CA ARG A 304 -3.32 10.82 -10.82
C ARG A 304 -3.10 9.51 -10.05
N ARG A 305 -4.16 8.91 -9.51
CA ARG A 305 -4.07 7.63 -8.76
C ARG A 305 -3.68 6.47 -9.68
N LEU A 306 -4.32 6.38 -10.84
CA LEU A 306 -4.08 5.32 -11.82
C LEU A 306 -2.68 5.42 -12.42
N LEU A 307 -2.24 6.64 -12.77
CA LEU A 307 -0.86 6.90 -13.20
C LEU A 307 0.16 6.55 -12.11
N GLY A 308 -0.16 6.87 -10.85
CA GLY A 308 0.66 6.48 -9.70
C GLY A 308 0.78 4.96 -9.57
N LEU A 309 -0.32 4.22 -9.73
CA LEU A 309 -0.32 2.76 -9.75
C LEU A 309 0.53 2.21 -10.89
N TRP A 310 0.30 2.67 -12.12
CA TRP A 310 1.08 2.26 -13.29
C TRP A 310 2.58 2.50 -13.06
N LYS A 311 2.97 3.68 -12.56
CA LYS A 311 4.38 3.96 -12.20
C LYS A 311 4.93 3.01 -11.15
N ASN A 312 4.14 2.63 -10.14
CA ASN A 312 4.56 1.63 -9.16
C ASN A 312 4.75 0.25 -9.81
N MET A 313 3.82 -0.17 -10.66
CA MET A 313 3.93 -1.45 -11.39
C MET A 313 5.18 -1.49 -12.26
N VAL A 314 5.50 -0.37 -12.92
CA VAL A 314 6.75 -0.19 -13.68
C VAL A 314 7.97 -0.30 -12.77
N ALA A 315 7.98 0.46 -11.67
CA ALA A 315 9.13 0.54 -10.77
C ALA A 315 9.46 -0.82 -10.11
N LEU A 316 8.44 -1.63 -9.84
CA LEU A 316 8.56 -2.95 -9.22
C LEU A 316 8.64 -4.09 -10.25
N GLN A 317 8.43 -3.78 -11.53
CA GLN A 317 8.40 -4.75 -12.64
C GLN A 317 7.39 -5.88 -12.36
N VAL A 318 6.12 -5.49 -12.20
CA VAL A 318 5.02 -6.42 -11.96
C VAL A 318 4.80 -7.31 -13.19
N CYS A 319 4.72 -8.62 -13.01
CA CYS A 319 4.64 -9.63 -14.08
C CYS A 319 3.21 -10.11 -14.39
N GLU A 320 2.18 -9.54 -13.76
CA GLU A 320 0.79 -9.97 -13.93
C GLU A 320 0.13 -9.29 -15.14
N GLU A 321 -0.02 -10.03 -16.24
CA GLU A 321 -0.52 -9.49 -17.52
C GLU A 321 -1.93 -8.92 -17.42
N PHE A 322 -2.84 -9.65 -16.78
CA PHE A 322 -4.22 -9.23 -16.59
C PHE A 322 -4.34 -7.91 -15.80
N ALA A 323 -3.41 -7.65 -14.88
CA ALA A 323 -3.35 -6.38 -14.17
C ALA A 323 -2.97 -5.22 -15.08
N TRP A 324 -1.99 -5.44 -15.97
CA TRP A 324 -1.58 -4.44 -16.96
C TRP A 324 -2.73 -4.11 -17.90
N ASP A 325 -3.37 -5.13 -18.46
CA ASP A 325 -4.46 -4.93 -19.43
C ASP A 325 -5.62 -4.14 -18.81
N GLY A 326 -6.01 -4.51 -17.58
CA GLY A 326 -7.05 -3.78 -16.86
C GLY A 326 -6.67 -2.32 -16.53
N VAL A 327 -5.43 -2.06 -16.13
CA VAL A 327 -4.95 -0.70 -15.85
C VAL A 327 -4.87 0.16 -17.12
N LEU A 328 -4.41 -0.41 -18.23
CA LEU A 328 -4.32 0.28 -19.52
C LEU A 328 -5.72 0.60 -20.07
N LYS A 329 -6.64 -0.37 -20.06
CA LYS A 329 -8.03 -0.13 -20.47
C LYS A 329 -8.73 0.93 -19.62
N MET A 330 -8.53 0.85 -18.31
CA MET A 330 -9.06 1.87 -17.39
C MET A 330 -8.48 3.27 -17.68
N TRP A 331 -7.21 3.35 -18.09
CA TRP A 331 -6.59 4.61 -18.46
C TRP A 331 -7.21 5.18 -19.73
N ASP A 332 -7.41 4.35 -20.76
CA ASP A 332 -8.04 4.75 -22.02
C ASP A 332 -9.44 5.33 -21.77
N CYS A 333 -10.30 4.62 -21.00
CA CYS A 333 -11.62 5.10 -20.61
C CYS A 333 -11.58 6.46 -19.90
N LEU A 334 -10.60 6.64 -19.02
CA LEU A 334 -10.49 7.87 -18.24
C LEU A 334 -10.01 9.06 -19.08
N VAL A 335 -9.07 8.83 -20.02
CA VAL A 335 -8.62 9.85 -20.97
C VAL A 335 -9.77 10.26 -21.87
N GLU A 336 -10.52 9.30 -22.41
CA GLU A 336 -11.69 9.54 -23.24
C GLU A 336 -12.76 10.35 -22.50
N ALA A 337 -13.08 9.99 -21.25
CA ALA A 337 -14.02 10.74 -20.42
C ALA A 337 -13.56 12.19 -20.15
N ILE A 338 -12.25 12.41 -19.96
CA ILE A 338 -11.67 13.77 -19.79
C ILE A 338 -11.79 14.57 -21.09
N GLU A 339 -11.52 13.95 -22.23
CA GLU A 339 -11.59 14.59 -23.55
C GLU A 339 -13.04 14.98 -23.90
N SER A 340 -14.01 14.08 -23.71
CA SER A 340 -15.44 14.35 -23.94
C SER A 340 -15.95 15.56 -23.15
N ARG A 341 -15.46 15.75 -21.91
CA ARG A 341 -15.80 16.91 -21.07
C ARG A 341 -15.09 18.21 -21.45
N ASN A 342 -14.01 18.16 -22.23
CA ASN A 342 -13.34 19.37 -22.71
C ASN A 342 -14.12 20.00 -23.87
N TYR A 343 -14.74 19.18 -24.71
CA TYR A 343 -15.57 19.66 -25.82
C TYR A 343 -16.85 20.36 -25.34
N GLU A 344 -17.46 19.95 -24.23
CA GLU A 344 -18.71 20.56 -23.74
C GLU A 344 -18.54 22.01 -23.24
N GLU A 345 -17.40 22.38 -22.66
CA GLU A 345 -17.19 23.76 -22.17
C GLU A 345 -16.73 24.73 -23.26
N GLU A 346 -16.12 24.27 -24.36
CA GLU A 346 -15.78 25.14 -25.48
C GLU A 346 -17.00 25.52 -26.35
N VAL A 347 -18.13 24.80 -26.21
CA VAL A 347 -19.29 24.91 -27.11
C VAL A 347 -20.37 25.90 -26.64
N VAL A 348 -20.16 26.66 -25.55
CA VAL A 348 -21.11 27.72 -25.15
C VAL A 348 -20.42 29.09 -25.02
N VAL A 349 -20.25 29.74 -26.17
CA VAL A 349 -20.43 31.19 -26.27
C VAL A 349 -21.52 31.43 -27.32
N PRO A 350 -22.73 31.86 -26.94
CA PRO A 350 -23.66 32.39 -27.92
C PRO A 350 -23.02 33.62 -28.56
N SER A 351 -22.82 33.55 -29.87
CA SER A 351 -22.26 34.59 -30.74
C SER A 351 -23.19 35.81 -30.91
N SER A 352 -24.00 36.15 -29.92
CA SER A 352 -24.95 37.25 -30.01
C SER A 352 -25.02 37.96 -28.66
N ASP A 353 -24.53 39.20 -28.66
CA ASP A 353 -24.62 40.25 -27.63
C ASP A 353 -23.55 40.25 -26.53
N MET A 354 -22.39 40.88 -26.82
CA MET A 354 -21.80 41.89 -25.91
C MET A 354 -20.67 42.67 -26.59
N TYR A 355 -21.00 43.87 -27.09
CA TYR A 355 -20.03 44.95 -27.20
C TYR A 355 -19.70 45.41 -25.77
N VAL A 356 -18.52 45.05 -25.27
CA VAL A 356 -17.93 45.73 -24.10
C VAL A 356 -16.92 46.72 -24.63
N CYS A 357 -17.29 48.00 -24.60
CA CYS A 357 -16.37 49.10 -24.77
C CYS A 357 -15.31 49.04 -23.67
N ILE A 358 -14.04 48.85 -24.04
CA ILE A 358 -12.92 49.13 -23.15
C ILE A 358 -12.53 50.59 -23.39
N SER A 359 -13.04 51.50 -22.56
CA SER A 359 -12.48 52.84 -22.42
C SER A 359 -11.14 52.73 -21.70
N ALA A 360 -10.06 53.15 -22.35
CA ALA A 360 -8.77 53.36 -21.71
C ALA A 360 -8.82 54.68 -20.91
N GLU A 361 -8.56 54.61 -19.60
CA GLU A 361 -8.06 55.75 -18.83
C GLU A 361 -6.61 55.48 -18.42
N PRO A 362 -5.71 56.47 -18.59
CA PRO A 362 -4.34 56.38 -18.10
C PRO A 362 -4.28 56.77 -16.61
N PHE A 363 -3.61 55.94 -15.81
CA PHE A 363 -3.21 56.31 -14.45
C PHE A 363 -2.09 57.37 -14.52
N GLN A 364 -2.30 58.50 -13.83
CA GLN A 364 -1.26 59.40 -13.35
C GLN A 364 -0.67 58.87 -12.04
#